data_AF-A0A4V1P612-F1
#
_entry.id   AF-A0A4V1P612-F1
#
_cell.length_a   1.000
_cell.length_b   1.000
_cell.length_c   1.000
_cell.angle_alpha   90.00
_cell.angle_beta   90.00
_cell.angle_gamma   90.00
#
_symmetry.space_group_name_H-M   'P 1'
#
loop_
_entity.id
_entity.type
_entity.pdbx_description
1 polymer ?
#
loop_
_entity_poly.entity_id
_entity_poly.type
_entity_poly.pdbx_seq_one_letter_code
_entity_poly.pdbx_strand_id
1 'polypeptide(L)'
;MALHHDIFWVGRQWAVTGAGIQAVDQRLRGVLDIDVARLWDDNLVQSRRAKPGVNAVDFDKALTTARERFPQTLDSAPIVAQLEALGVIETPVVSPVVPAMQLRAEGRLARFLPQWRIRRQ
;
A
#
# COMPACT_ATOMS: atom_id res chain seq x y z
N MET A 1 -5.71 -14.21 -5.84
CA MET A 1 -4.71 -14.03 -6.92
C MET A 1 -4.05 -12.68 -6.68
N ALA A 2 -2.75 -12.64 -6.44
CA ALA A 2 -2.07 -11.38 -6.05
C ALA A 2 -1.91 -10.49 -7.29
N LEU A 3 -2.62 -9.35 -7.34
CA LEU A 3 -2.35 -8.30 -8.32
C LEU A 3 -0.90 -7.87 -8.11
N HIS A 4 -0.07 -8.00 -9.14
CA HIS A 4 1.26 -7.43 -9.13
C HIS A 4 1.08 -5.90 -9.11
N HIS A 5 1.25 -5.28 -7.95
CA HIS A 5 1.19 -3.83 -7.86
C HIS A 5 2.42 -3.28 -8.57
N ASP A 6 2.24 -2.53 -9.65
CA ASP A 6 3.35 -1.82 -10.27
C ASP A 6 3.83 -0.72 -9.32
N ILE A 7 5.06 -0.87 -8.81
CA ILE A 7 5.72 0.09 -7.94
C ILE A 7 6.73 0.89 -8.76
N PHE A 8 6.52 2.20 -8.89
CA PHE A 8 7.43 3.13 -9.55
C PHE A 8 8.17 3.96 -8.52
N TRP A 9 9.47 3.73 -8.42
CA TRP A 9 10.33 4.49 -7.52
C TRP A 9 10.57 5.90 -8.06
N VAL A 10 10.35 6.92 -7.23
CA VAL A 10 10.59 8.32 -7.55
C VAL A 10 11.61 8.88 -6.58
N GLY A 11 12.82 9.06 -7.09
CA GLY A 11 13.95 9.48 -6.27
C GLY A 11 14.31 8.44 -5.20
N ARG A 12 14.66 8.90 -4.01
CA ARG A 12 15.08 8.03 -2.88
C ARG A 12 13.99 7.82 -1.83
N GLN A 13 13.03 8.73 -1.74
CA GLN A 13 12.08 8.78 -0.62
C GLN A 13 10.66 8.35 -0.98
N TRP A 14 10.31 8.27 -2.27
CA TRP A 14 8.93 8.08 -2.71
C TRP A 14 8.79 6.95 -3.71
N ALA A 15 7.62 6.33 -3.68
CA ALA A 15 7.19 5.38 -4.70
C ALA A 15 5.72 5.62 -5.05
N VAL A 16 5.39 5.55 -6.32
CA VAL A 16 4.01 5.48 -6.81
C VAL A 16 3.62 4.02 -6.91
N THR A 17 2.52 3.66 -6.29
CA THR A 17 1.99 2.29 -6.23
C THR A 17 0.58 2.24 -6.80
N GLY A 18 0.02 1.04 -6.92
CA GLY A 18 -1.40 0.86 -7.25
C GLY A 18 -2.37 1.50 -6.26
N ALA A 19 -1.93 1.80 -5.04
CA ALA A 19 -2.73 2.40 -3.98
C ALA A 19 -2.52 3.93 -3.84
N GLY A 20 -1.62 4.54 -4.62
CA GLY A 20 -1.30 5.97 -4.54
C GLY A 20 0.18 6.20 -4.31
N ILE A 21 0.54 7.26 -3.60
CA ILE A 21 1.94 7.60 -3.31
C ILE A 21 2.33 7.19 -1.89
N GLN A 22 3.48 6.52 -1.77
CA GLN A 22 3.97 5.99 -0.51
C GLN A 22 5.39 6.48 -0.23
N ALA A 23 5.65 6.78 1.04
CA ALA A 23 7.00 7.04 1.50
C ALA A 23 7.75 5.71 1.68
N VAL A 24 8.96 5.66 1.12
CA VAL A 24 9.83 4.48 1.14
C VAL A 24 10.32 4.15 2.55
N ASP A 25 10.49 5.17 3.37
CA ASP A 25 11.01 5.00 4.73
C ASP A 25 9.96 4.32 5.64
N GLN A 26 10.19 3.04 5.91
CA GLN A 26 9.35 2.23 6.79
C GLN A 26 9.29 2.76 8.23
N ARG A 27 10.26 3.57 8.66
CA ARG A 27 10.23 4.23 9.98
C ARG A 27 9.05 5.20 10.08
N LEU A 28 8.62 5.74 8.95
CA LEU A 28 7.47 6.64 8.86
C LEU A 28 6.14 5.88 8.88
N ARG A 29 6.14 4.54 8.84
CA ARG A 29 4.95 3.67 8.97
C ARG A 29 3.75 4.12 8.11
N GLY A 30 4.00 4.62 6.91
CA GLY A 30 2.98 5.11 6.00
C GLY A 30 2.27 6.41 6.43
N VAL A 31 2.78 7.13 7.43
CA VAL A 31 2.21 8.41 7.90
C VAL A 31 2.14 9.44 6.77
N LEU A 32 3.06 9.35 5.82
CA LEU A 32 3.16 10.26 4.69
C LEU A 32 2.42 9.78 3.44
N ASP A 33 1.84 8.58 3.48
CA ASP A 33 1.22 7.98 2.32
C ASP A 33 -0.08 8.73 1.98
N ILE A 34 -0.35 8.83 0.68
CA ILE A 34 -1.57 9.41 0.14
C ILE A 34 -2.20 8.39 -0.79
N ASP A 35 -3.41 7.97 -0.43
CA ASP A 35 -4.23 7.06 -1.23
C ASP A 35 -4.66 7.74 -2.53
N VAL A 36 -4.89 6.95 -3.60
CA VAL A 36 -5.42 7.44 -4.88
C VAL A 36 -6.67 8.31 -4.69
N ALA A 37 -7.59 7.91 -3.80
CA ALA A 37 -8.82 8.65 -3.53
C ALA A 37 -8.57 10.06 -2.96
N ARG A 38 -7.40 10.29 -2.35
CA ARG A 38 -7.03 11.57 -1.71
C ARG A 38 -5.89 12.30 -2.43
N LEU A 39 -5.49 11.83 -3.60
CA LEU A 39 -4.39 12.41 -4.39
C LEU A 39 -4.69 13.85 -4.87
N TRP A 40 -5.97 14.17 -4.97
CA TRP A 40 -6.49 15.47 -5.39
C TRP A 40 -6.92 16.36 -4.20
N ASP A 41 -6.71 15.90 -2.96
CA ASP A 41 -6.92 16.71 -1.74
C ASP A 41 -5.70 17.61 -1.51
N ASP A 42 -5.76 18.85 -2.02
CA ASP A 42 -4.64 19.78 -1.95
C ASP A 42 -4.25 20.13 -0.50
N ASN A 43 -5.20 20.15 0.45
CA ASN A 43 -4.89 20.39 1.87
C ASN A 43 -4.06 19.25 2.44
N LEU A 44 -4.43 18.00 2.14
CA LEU A 44 -3.63 16.84 2.55
C LEU A 44 -2.24 16.87 1.90
N VAL A 45 -2.18 17.09 0.59
CA VAL A 45 -0.92 17.15 -0.16
C VAL A 45 0.02 18.20 0.43
N GLN A 46 -0.46 19.42 0.69
CA GLN A 46 0.35 20.46 1.31
C GLN A 46 0.77 20.11 2.74
N SER A 47 -0.12 19.49 3.53
CA SER A 47 0.23 19.05 4.89
C SER A 47 1.35 18.01 4.92
N ARG A 48 1.41 17.14 3.90
CA ARG A 48 2.45 16.10 3.76
C ARG A 48 3.75 16.69 3.25
N ARG A 49 3.67 17.57 2.26
CA ARG A 49 4.80 18.31 1.71
C ARG A 49 5.51 19.18 2.75
N ALA A 50 4.76 19.79 3.66
CA ALA A 50 5.29 20.68 4.70
C ALA A 50 5.98 19.94 5.87
N LYS A 51 5.95 18.60 5.91
CA LYS A 51 6.60 17.86 7.01
C LYS A 51 8.13 17.98 6.95
N PRO A 52 8.80 18.16 8.10
CA PRO A 52 10.26 18.19 8.14
C PRO A 52 10.86 16.86 7.68
N GLY A 53 11.89 16.93 6.84
CA GLY A 53 12.58 15.75 6.29
C GLY A 53 12.01 15.21 4.97
N VAL A 54 10.93 15.79 4.45
CA VAL A 54 10.38 15.48 3.13
C VAL A 54 11.19 16.18 2.05
N ASN A 55 11.69 15.42 1.08
CA ASN A 55 12.18 15.97 -0.19
C ASN A 55 10.99 16.40 -1.05
N ALA A 56 10.68 17.70 -1.01
CA ALA A 56 9.58 18.29 -1.77
C ALA A 56 9.70 18.04 -3.28
N VAL A 57 10.92 17.99 -3.83
CA VAL A 57 11.14 17.77 -5.27
C VAL A 57 10.73 16.35 -5.69
N ASP A 58 11.14 15.35 -4.91
CA ASP A 58 10.78 13.96 -5.19
C ASP A 58 9.27 13.73 -4.95
N PHE A 59 8.71 14.39 -3.93
CA PHE A 59 7.27 14.35 -3.64
C PHE A 59 6.44 14.95 -4.78
N ASP A 60 6.80 16.14 -5.26
CA ASP A 60 6.07 16.84 -6.34
C ASP A 60 6.13 16.02 -7.66
N LYS A 61 7.26 15.35 -7.93
CA LYS A 61 7.38 14.40 -9.05
C LYS A 61 6.48 13.19 -8.87
N ALA A 62 6.48 12.58 -7.68
CA ALA A 62 5.65 11.41 -7.39
C ALA A 62 4.16 11.75 -7.50
N LEU A 63 3.76 12.93 -7.03
CA LEU A 63 2.39 13.45 -7.15
C LEU A 63 1.99 13.62 -8.62
N THR A 64 2.86 14.23 -9.44
CA THR A 64 2.62 14.40 -10.88
C THR A 64 2.43 13.05 -11.57
N THR A 65 3.37 12.12 -11.38
CA THR A 65 3.30 10.77 -11.97
C THR A 65 2.05 10.00 -11.51
N ALA A 66 1.68 10.14 -10.24
CA ALA A 66 0.47 9.50 -9.72
C ALA A 66 -0.80 10.11 -10.32
N ARG A 67 -0.87 11.43 -10.50
CA ARG A 67 -2.03 12.13 -11.11
C ARG A 67 -2.19 11.81 -12.60
N GLU A 68 -1.08 11.66 -13.31
CA GLU A 68 -1.07 11.19 -14.71
C GLU A 68 -1.63 9.76 -14.83
N ARG A 69 -1.30 8.89 -13.86
CA ARG A 69 -1.75 7.49 -13.85
C ARG A 69 -3.18 7.30 -13.34
N PHE A 70 -3.57 8.13 -12.38
CA PHE A 70 -4.89 8.11 -11.74
C PHE A 70 -5.59 9.45 -11.98
N PRO A 71 -6.07 9.70 -13.22
CA PRO A 71 -6.83 10.90 -13.50
C PRO A 71 -8.08 10.95 -12.61
N GLN A 72 -8.45 12.17 -12.18
CA GLN A 72 -9.66 12.41 -11.39
C GLN A 72 -10.88 12.09 -12.25
N THR A 73 -11.27 10.82 -12.30
CA THR A 73 -12.56 10.43 -12.85
C THR A 73 -13.61 10.90 -11.85
N LEU A 74 -14.32 11.95 -12.23
CA LEU A 74 -15.61 12.35 -11.66
C LEU A 74 -16.54 11.15 -11.76
N ASP A 75 -16.48 10.20 -10.81
CA ASP A 75 -17.52 9.20 -10.52
C ASP A 75 -17.07 8.32 -9.33
N SER A 76 -16.97 8.91 -8.14
CA SER A 76 -17.06 8.13 -6.88
C SER A 76 -18.50 7.67 -6.57
N ALA A 77 -19.47 7.97 -7.45
CA ALA A 77 -20.87 7.63 -7.26
C ALA A 77 -21.21 6.11 -7.24
N PRO A 78 -20.54 5.20 -7.99
CA PRO A 78 -21.07 3.84 -8.11
C PRO A 78 -20.64 2.91 -6.97
N ILE A 79 -19.65 3.27 -6.16
CA ILE A 79 -19.16 2.36 -5.09
C ILE A 79 -20.05 2.47 -3.84
N VAL A 80 -20.47 3.68 -3.47
CA VAL A 80 -21.39 3.89 -2.33
C VAL A 80 -22.78 3.33 -2.65
N ALA A 81 -23.27 3.55 -3.86
CA ALA A 81 -24.56 3.01 -4.30
C ALA A 81 -24.60 1.46 -4.33
N GLN A 82 -23.48 0.80 -4.65
CA GLN A 82 -23.41 -0.67 -4.61
C GLN A 82 -23.30 -1.22 -3.17
N LEU A 83 -22.67 -0.50 -2.25
CA LEU A 83 -22.57 -0.91 -0.85
C LEU A 83 -23.93 -0.81 -0.12
N GLU A 84 -24.73 0.21 -0.43
CA GLU A 84 -26.12 0.30 0.06
C GLU A 84 -27.04 -0.73 -0.60
N ALA A 85 -26.88 -0.99 -1.91
CA ALA A 85 -27.66 -2.01 -2.62
C ALA A 85 -27.39 -3.44 -2.12
N LEU A 86 -26.25 -3.70 -1.49
CA LEU A 86 -25.88 -5.01 -0.95
C LEU A 86 -26.37 -5.28 0.48
N GLY A 87 -27.08 -4.35 1.13
CA GLY A 87 -27.80 -4.62 2.38
C GLY A 87 -26.93 -5.20 3.51
N VAL A 88 -25.67 -4.79 3.63
CA VAL A 88 -24.74 -5.25 4.68
C VAL A 88 -24.92 -4.40 5.95
N ILE A 89 -26.13 -4.41 6.50
CA ILE A 89 -26.37 -4.04 7.88
C ILE A 89 -27.30 -5.11 8.44
N GLU A 90 -26.91 -5.69 9.58
CA GLU A 90 -27.61 -6.74 10.35
C GLU A 90 -27.33 -8.20 9.93
N THR A 91 -26.18 -8.74 10.31
CA THR A 91 -26.14 -10.13 10.83
C THR A 91 -24.90 -10.32 11.73
N PRO A 92 -25.04 -10.88 12.95
CA PRO A 92 -23.93 -10.96 13.89
C PRO A 92 -22.88 -11.93 13.37
N VAL A 93 -21.61 -11.53 13.56
CA VAL A 93 -20.41 -12.30 13.24
C VAL A 93 -20.49 -13.67 13.93
N VAL A 94 -20.87 -14.70 13.18
CA VAL A 94 -20.55 -16.08 13.54
C VAL A 94 -19.12 -16.31 13.07
N SER A 95 -18.16 -16.19 13.99
CA SER A 95 -16.78 -16.57 13.72
C SER A 95 -16.74 -18.03 13.23
N PRO A 96 -16.19 -18.33 12.04
CA PRO A 96 -15.93 -19.72 11.70
C PRO A 96 -14.84 -20.21 12.65
N VAL A 97 -15.18 -21.18 13.51
CA VAL A 97 -14.20 -21.95 14.28
C VAL A 97 -13.28 -22.63 13.26
N VAL A 98 -12.11 -22.05 13.05
CA VAL A 98 -11.07 -22.63 12.21
C VAL A 98 -10.53 -23.84 12.97
N PRO A 99 -10.47 -25.06 12.37
CA PRO A 99 -9.85 -26.19 13.03
C PRO A 99 -8.39 -25.85 13.35
N ALA A 100 -8.00 -25.99 14.63
CA ALA A 100 -6.63 -25.76 15.05
C ALA A 100 -5.68 -26.69 14.29
N MET A 101 -4.87 -26.12 13.39
CA MET A 101 -3.90 -26.85 12.60
C MET A 101 -2.84 -27.46 13.53
N GLN A 102 -2.85 -28.78 13.71
CA GLN A 102 -1.85 -29.47 14.51
C GLN A 102 -0.58 -29.71 13.66
N LEU A 103 0.45 -28.91 13.95
CA LEU A 103 1.78 -29.10 13.37
C LEU A 103 2.51 -30.20 14.15
N ARG A 104 2.88 -31.31 13.50
CA ARG A 104 3.83 -32.29 14.06
C ARG A 104 5.20 -32.09 13.42
N ALA A 105 6.21 -31.83 14.25
CA ALA A 105 7.59 -31.82 13.82
C ALA A 105 8.18 -33.24 13.97
N GLU A 106 8.32 -33.95 12.86
CA GLU A 106 9.15 -35.16 12.83
C GLU A 106 10.61 -34.71 12.81
N GLY A 107 11.36 -35.06 13.86
CA GLY A 107 12.69 -34.53 14.21
C GLY A 107 13.83 -34.88 13.24
N ARG A 108 13.65 -34.69 11.93
CA ARG A 108 14.74 -34.71 10.96
C ARG A 108 15.22 -33.28 10.74
N LEU A 109 16.41 -32.97 11.27
CA LEU A 109 17.11 -31.70 11.04
C LEU A 109 17.05 -31.36 9.53
N ALA A 110 16.28 -30.32 9.19
CA ALA A 110 16.27 -29.80 7.84
C ALA A 110 17.70 -29.40 7.47
N ARG A 111 18.26 -30.03 6.43
CA ARG A 111 19.55 -29.61 5.87
C ARG A 111 19.30 -28.34 5.08
N PHE A 112 19.40 -27.20 5.76
CA PHE A 112 19.39 -25.90 5.09
C PHE A 112 20.58 -25.85 4.13
N LEU A 113 20.31 -25.62 2.85
CA LEU A 113 21.36 -25.32 1.89
C LEU A 113 22.09 -24.05 2.33
N PRO A 114 23.41 -23.96 2.13
CA PRO A 114 24.16 -22.78 2.53
C PRO A 114 23.55 -21.54 1.86
N GLN A 115 23.16 -20.60 2.71
CA GLN A 115 22.71 -19.26 2.35
C GLN A 115 23.59 -18.64 1.26
N TRP A 116 22.94 -18.04 0.26
CA TRP A 116 23.56 -17.53 -0.95
C TRP A 116 24.66 -16.52 -0.59
N ARG A 117 25.93 -16.85 -0.85
CA ARG A 117 27.05 -15.91 -0.68
C ARG A 117 27.03 -14.89 -1.82
N ILE A 118 26.62 -13.66 -1.54
CA ILE A 118 26.81 -12.53 -2.45
C ILE A 118 28.32 -12.26 -2.52
N ARG A 119 28.95 -12.53 -3.67
CA ARG A 119 30.30 -12.04 -3.94
C ARG A 119 30.19 -10.61 -4.47
N ARG A 120 30.79 -9.66 -3.76
CA ARG A 120 31.06 -8.32 -4.29
C ARG A 120 32.40 -8.40 -5.04
N GLN A 121 32.40 -7.97 -6.29
CA GLN A 121 33.62 -7.68 -7.06
C GLN A 121 34.12 -6.29 -6.70
#